data_AF-A0A0G2FHB9-F1
#
_entry.id   AF-A0A0G2FHB9-F1
#
_cell.length_a   1.000
_cell.length_b   1.000
_cell.length_c   1.000
_cell.angle_alpha   90.00
_cell.angle_beta   90.00
_cell.angle_gamma   90.00
#
_symmetry.space_group_name_H-M   'P 1'
#
loop_
_entity.id
_entity.type
_entity.pdbx_description
1 polymer ?
#
loop_
_entity_poly.entity_id
_entity_poly.type
_entity_poly.pdbx_seq_one_letter_code
_entity_poly.pdbx_strand_id
1 'polypeptide(L)'
;MTPLAAEMRRRLWNTIIEISLQASISKGGPPLLSMTDFDAEMPGNIPDEALIAGLSHVPNDNSDPTIMSVPRALRGTYPVRLKVTKFLNDLNTTGGTYEETLQLDTQFREAFKELRRSLHPLRDQPSAKLATQAAELIMNRYLASLHMPYFAAALHAPAYAFSRQVLVEILLKIWCATWPSSSIAGTAAASAPSAYSTPPTSPPVPSEELLARMITCGSGFFRTAAAQVSFTIPMELHEQLQDDGGLGPTRLRRDLAAVTEEVKAWSWRCMEAGETSVKGFLMSALLVAQTEALQRGPSADKAELARFLIGEGEKAAERCVPLLEATVEATKQHEETALVDEFGPSPGLTEDWDFTVSFFPPLSHFPDTIP
;
A
#
# COMPACT_ATOMS: atom_id res chain seq x y z
N MET A 1 13.72 -16.49 -32.19
CA MET A 1 12.60 -16.22 -31.24
C MET A 1 11.46 -15.58 -32.01
N THR A 2 10.22 -16.04 -31.86
CA THR A 2 9.07 -15.41 -32.53
C THR A 2 8.79 -14.02 -31.96
N PRO A 3 8.16 -13.09 -32.70
CA PRO A 3 7.77 -11.78 -32.18
C PRO A 3 6.95 -11.87 -30.88
N LEU A 4 6.09 -12.90 -30.78
CA LEU A 4 5.23 -13.12 -29.62
C LEU A 4 6.03 -13.53 -28.40
N ALA A 5 6.94 -14.49 -28.55
CA ALA A 5 7.83 -14.90 -27.48
C ALA A 5 8.77 -13.76 -27.02
N ALA A 6 9.14 -12.86 -27.92
CA ALA A 6 9.93 -11.68 -27.59
C ALA A 6 9.12 -10.70 -26.71
N GLU A 7 7.89 -10.38 -27.12
CA GLU A 7 7.02 -9.48 -26.37
C GLU A 7 6.63 -10.03 -24.99
N MET A 8 6.28 -11.32 -24.92
CA MET A 8 5.96 -11.97 -23.64
C MET A 8 7.16 -11.94 -22.69
N ARG A 9 8.39 -12.15 -23.18
CA ARG A 9 9.60 -12.03 -22.38
C ARG A 9 9.80 -10.61 -21.84
N ARG A 10 9.57 -9.56 -22.63
CA ARG A 10 9.65 -8.17 -22.16
C ARG A 10 8.64 -7.87 -21.06
N ARG A 11 7.39 -8.33 -21.19
CA ARG A 11 6.34 -8.15 -20.17
C ARG A 11 6.65 -8.88 -18.87
N LEU A 12 7.13 -10.12 -18.96
CA LEU A 12 7.55 -10.91 -17.80
C LEU A 12 8.71 -10.22 -17.06
N TRP A 13 9.76 -9.81 -17.78
CA TRP A 13 10.88 -9.10 -17.17
C TRP A 13 10.47 -7.76 -16.56
N ASN A 14 9.59 -7.00 -17.21
CA ASN A 14 9.05 -5.78 -16.65
C ASN A 14 8.37 -6.01 -15.28
N THR A 15 7.64 -7.12 -15.17
CA THR A 15 6.97 -7.53 -13.93
C THR A 15 7.96 -8.00 -12.87
N ILE A 16 8.94 -8.82 -13.23
CA ILE A 16 10.01 -9.30 -12.32
C ILE A 16 10.73 -8.10 -11.70
N ILE A 17 11.09 -7.11 -12.53
CA ILE A 17 11.83 -5.94 -12.06
C ILE A 17 10.97 -5.09 -11.11
N GLU A 18 9.68 -4.94 -11.40
CA GLU A 18 8.76 -4.21 -10.52
C GLU A 18 8.59 -4.92 -9.17
N ILE A 19 8.31 -6.22 -9.17
CA ILE A 19 8.13 -7.00 -7.93
C ILE A 19 9.42 -7.02 -7.10
N SER A 20 10.58 -7.17 -7.75
CA SER A 20 11.88 -7.18 -7.06
C SER A 20 12.17 -5.87 -6.34
N LEU A 21 11.85 -4.74 -6.96
CA LEU A 21 12.05 -3.43 -6.34
C LEU A 21 11.05 -3.17 -5.21
N GLN A 22 9.77 -3.57 -5.40
CA GLN A 22 8.75 -3.48 -4.36
C GLN A 22 9.08 -4.33 -3.14
N ALA A 23 9.64 -5.53 -3.34
CA ALA A 23 10.10 -6.39 -2.25
C ALA A 23 11.22 -5.71 -1.45
N SER A 24 12.19 -5.11 -2.14
CA SER A 24 13.34 -4.44 -1.53
C SER A 24 12.91 -3.27 -0.63
N ILE A 25 12.03 -2.38 -1.11
CA ILE A 25 11.52 -1.26 -0.32
C ILE A 25 10.60 -1.72 0.83
N SER A 26 9.85 -2.80 0.65
CA SER A 26 8.92 -3.29 1.68
C SER A 26 9.62 -4.03 2.82
N LYS A 27 10.75 -4.68 2.53
CA LYS A 27 11.50 -5.49 3.50
C LYS A 27 12.74 -4.79 4.07
N GLY A 28 13.06 -3.59 3.57
CA GLY A 28 14.26 -2.84 3.99
C GLY A 28 15.56 -3.48 3.52
N GLY A 29 15.51 -4.32 2.49
CA GLY A 29 16.69 -5.00 1.93
C GLY A 29 17.30 -4.24 0.75
N PRO A 30 18.60 -4.37 0.47
CA PRO A 30 19.20 -3.74 -0.69
C PRO A 30 18.50 -4.21 -1.99
N PRO A 31 18.42 -3.36 -3.03
CA PRO A 31 17.79 -3.75 -4.30
C PRO A 31 18.43 -5.00 -4.91
N LEU A 32 17.60 -5.98 -5.23
CA LEU A 32 18.04 -7.25 -5.85
C LEU A 32 18.56 -7.08 -7.28
N LEU A 33 18.06 -6.06 -8.00
CA LEU A 33 18.41 -5.78 -9.39
C LEU A 33 18.83 -4.31 -9.51
N SER A 34 19.93 -4.10 -10.23
CA SER A 34 20.45 -2.81 -10.66
C SER A 34 20.13 -2.55 -12.14
N MET A 35 20.46 -1.37 -12.63
CA MET A 35 20.25 -1.01 -14.05
C MET A 35 21.10 -1.84 -15.03
N THR A 36 22.13 -2.54 -14.54
CA THR A 36 23.06 -3.33 -15.38
C THR A 36 22.81 -4.83 -15.31
N ASP A 37 21.87 -5.28 -14.49
CA ASP A 37 21.64 -6.73 -14.25
C ASP A 37 20.62 -7.34 -15.22
N PHE A 38 20.04 -6.53 -16.11
CA PHE A 38 19.11 -6.98 -17.14
C PHE A 38 19.32 -6.16 -18.43
N ASP A 39 19.08 -6.80 -19.57
CA ASP A 39 19.07 -6.19 -20.91
C ASP A 39 17.65 -6.10 -21.51
N ALA A 40 16.63 -6.53 -20.75
CA ALA A 40 15.25 -6.56 -21.20
C ALA A 40 14.70 -5.15 -21.48
N GLU A 41 14.37 -4.91 -22.75
CA GLU A 41 13.70 -3.69 -23.21
C GLU A 41 12.29 -3.53 -22.61
N MET A 42 11.77 -2.30 -22.66
CA MET A 42 10.39 -2.02 -22.24
C MET A 42 9.37 -2.80 -23.08
N PRO A 43 8.24 -3.24 -22.49
CA PRO A 43 7.16 -3.86 -23.24
C PRO A 43 6.66 -3.01 -24.41
N GLY A 44 6.26 -3.65 -25.51
CA GLY A 44 5.60 -2.96 -26.63
C GLY A 44 4.24 -2.41 -26.22
N ASN A 45 3.76 -1.33 -26.86
CA ASN A 45 2.44 -0.77 -26.58
C ASN A 45 1.36 -1.55 -27.35
N ILE A 46 1.20 -2.81 -26.97
CA ILE A 46 0.36 -3.79 -27.69
C ILE A 46 -0.80 -4.20 -26.77
N PRO A 47 -2.07 -4.11 -27.21
CA PRO A 47 -3.19 -4.61 -26.42
C PRO A 47 -3.20 -6.13 -26.38
N ASP A 48 -3.77 -6.72 -25.33
CA ASP A 48 -3.71 -8.17 -25.10
C ASP A 48 -4.48 -8.94 -26.18
N GLU A 49 -5.55 -8.36 -26.71
CA GLU A 49 -6.35 -8.92 -27.80
C GLU A 49 -5.53 -9.10 -29.09
N ALA A 50 -4.58 -8.19 -29.34
CA ALA A 50 -3.68 -8.28 -30.49
C ALA A 50 -2.58 -9.34 -30.31
N LEU A 51 -2.26 -9.73 -29.07
CA LEU A 51 -1.35 -10.85 -28.82
C LEU A 51 -1.99 -12.18 -29.20
N ILE A 52 -3.30 -12.33 -28.92
CA ILE A 52 -4.07 -13.56 -29.17
C ILE A 52 -4.33 -13.75 -30.67
N ALA A 53 -4.60 -12.66 -31.41
CA ALA A 53 -4.88 -12.70 -32.84
C ALA A 53 -3.65 -12.96 -33.74
N GLY A 54 -2.45 -13.04 -33.15
CA GLY A 54 -1.18 -13.16 -33.86
C GLY A 54 -0.60 -11.80 -34.24
N LEU A 55 0.65 -11.55 -33.82
CA LEU A 55 1.37 -10.27 -33.97
C LEU A 55 1.63 -9.80 -35.41
N SER A 56 1.11 -10.50 -36.42
CA SER A 56 1.20 -10.15 -37.84
C SER A 56 0.48 -8.83 -38.20
N HIS A 57 -0.38 -8.33 -37.30
CA HIS A 57 -1.26 -7.18 -37.53
C HIS A 57 -1.01 -5.98 -36.61
N VAL A 58 0.07 -5.95 -35.83
CA VAL A 58 0.35 -4.79 -34.96
C VAL A 58 0.82 -3.62 -35.81
N PRO A 59 0.13 -2.46 -35.79
CA PRO A 59 0.57 -1.26 -36.50
C PRO A 59 1.94 -0.83 -35.99
N ASN A 60 2.84 -0.45 -36.90
CA ASN A 60 4.18 0.06 -36.55
C ASN A 60 4.14 1.36 -35.73
N ASP A 61 2.99 2.04 -35.65
CA ASP A 61 2.79 3.31 -34.98
C ASP A 61 1.63 3.22 -33.97
N ASN A 62 1.81 2.45 -32.90
CA ASN A 62 0.88 2.45 -31.76
C ASN A 62 1.22 3.60 -30.80
N SER A 63 1.05 4.83 -31.29
CA SER A 63 1.12 6.04 -30.47
C SER A 63 -0.09 6.21 -29.55
N ASP A 64 -1.19 5.50 -29.83
CA ASP A 64 -2.41 5.56 -29.02
C ASP A 64 -2.22 4.92 -27.64
N PRO A 65 -2.71 5.55 -26.56
CA PRO A 65 -2.65 4.98 -25.22
C PRO A 65 -3.40 3.63 -25.13
N THR A 66 -2.70 2.59 -24.68
CA THR A 66 -3.32 1.29 -24.34
C THR A 66 -3.17 1.00 -22.86
N ILE A 67 -3.76 -0.10 -22.38
CA ILE A 67 -3.53 -0.56 -21.00
C ILE A 67 -2.04 -0.79 -20.70
N MET A 68 -1.23 -1.15 -21.70
CA MET A 68 0.21 -1.35 -21.58
C MET A 68 1.00 -0.05 -21.43
N SER A 69 0.38 1.10 -21.70
CA SER A 69 0.99 2.40 -21.41
C SER A 69 1.23 2.61 -19.91
N VAL A 70 0.41 2.01 -19.03
CA VAL A 70 0.59 2.12 -17.57
C VAL A 70 1.89 1.48 -17.07
N PRO A 71 2.13 0.16 -17.27
CA PRO A 71 3.38 -0.46 -16.86
C PRO A 71 4.59 0.12 -17.59
N ARG A 72 4.46 0.60 -18.84
CA ARG A 72 5.54 1.32 -19.54
C ARG A 72 5.89 2.64 -18.87
N ALA A 73 4.90 3.44 -18.51
CA ALA A 73 5.14 4.70 -17.81
C ALA A 73 5.75 4.46 -16.43
N LEU A 74 5.27 3.45 -15.68
CA LEU A 74 5.85 3.05 -14.40
C LEU A 74 7.28 2.52 -14.54
N ARG A 75 7.58 1.80 -15.63
CA ARG A 75 8.94 1.34 -15.96
C ARG A 75 9.89 2.51 -16.18
N GLY A 76 9.42 3.60 -16.79
CA GLY A 76 10.19 4.84 -16.94
C GLY A 76 10.62 5.47 -15.62
N THR A 77 9.87 5.26 -14.53
CA THR A 77 10.23 5.77 -13.20
C THR A 77 11.15 4.83 -12.40
N TYR A 78 11.49 3.65 -12.93
CA TYR A 78 12.33 2.68 -12.25
C TYR A 78 13.70 3.24 -11.80
N PRO A 79 14.44 4.03 -12.60
CA PRO A 79 15.75 4.53 -12.18
C PRO A 79 15.70 5.39 -10.92
N VAL A 80 14.70 6.28 -10.79
CA VAL A 80 14.59 7.15 -9.61
C VAL A 80 14.07 6.38 -8.39
N ARG A 81 13.14 5.43 -8.57
CA ARG A 81 12.69 4.54 -7.50
C ARG A 81 13.82 3.64 -6.99
N LEU A 82 14.70 3.19 -7.88
CA LEU A 82 15.90 2.42 -7.54
C LEU A 82 16.88 3.26 -6.71
N LYS A 83 17.15 4.51 -7.10
CA LYS A 83 17.99 5.44 -6.31
C LYS A 83 17.45 5.63 -4.90
N VAL A 84 16.15 5.90 -4.75
CA VAL A 84 15.49 6.03 -3.44
C VAL A 84 15.64 4.76 -2.61
N THR A 85 15.43 3.59 -3.21
CA THR A 85 15.56 2.31 -2.46
C THR A 85 17.00 2.05 -2.01
N LYS A 86 17.98 2.33 -2.88
CA LYS A 86 19.41 2.23 -2.51
C LYS A 86 19.76 3.18 -1.37
N PHE A 87 19.29 4.42 -1.45
CA PHE A 87 19.50 5.44 -0.43
C PHE A 87 18.93 5.03 0.93
N LEU A 88 17.69 4.53 0.95
CA LEU A 88 17.01 4.13 2.19
C LEU A 88 17.55 2.84 2.82
N ASN A 89 18.04 1.92 1.99
CA ASN A 89 18.51 0.61 2.42
C ASN A 89 20.04 0.49 2.38
N ASP A 90 20.77 1.61 2.34
CA ASP A 90 22.23 1.61 2.46
C ASP A 90 22.62 1.24 3.90
N LEU A 91 23.53 0.28 4.04
CA LEU A 91 24.04 -0.20 5.32
C LEU A 91 25.20 0.66 5.84
N ASN A 92 25.71 1.59 5.03
CA ASN A 92 26.80 2.46 5.45
C ASN A 92 26.36 3.41 6.57
N THR A 93 27.13 3.41 7.67
CA THR A 93 26.93 4.24 8.88
C THR A 93 26.94 5.75 8.64
N THR A 94 27.35 6.21 7.47
CA THR A 94 27.29 7.62 7.05
C THR A 94 25.95 8.02 6.45
N GLY A 95 24.93 7.14 6.52
CA GLY A 95 23.50 7.36 6.22
C GLY A 95 23.18 8.65 5.47
N GLY A 96 22.65 8.51 4.25
CA GLY A 96 22.54 9.62 3.31
C GLY A 96 21.97 10.93 3.89
N THR A 97 22.52 12.05 3.43
CA THR A 97 22.31 13.36 4.06
C THR A 97 20.90 13.89 3.83
N TYR A 98 20.46 14.84 4.66
CA TYR A 98 19.18 15.51 4.42
C TYR A 98 19.18 16.27 3.08
N GLU A 99 20.31 16.80 2.65
CA GLU A 99 20.46 17.45 1.35
C GLU A 99 20.23 16.45 0.20
N GLU A 100 20.82 15.26 0.29
CA GLU A 100 20.59 14.18 -0.69
C GLU A 100 19.11 13.77 -0.75
N THR A 101 18.42 13.72 0.39
CA THR A 101 16.97 13.51 0.44
C THR A 101 16.21 14.55 -0.38
N LEU A 102 16.55 15.84 -0.24
CA LEU A 102 15.88 16.92 -0.98
C LEU A 102 16.19 16.88 -2.49
N GLN A 103 17.43 16.50 -2.86
CA GLN A 103 17.80 16.29 -4.26
C GLN A 103 17.05 15.10 -4.88
N LEU A 104 16.87 14.02 -4.12
CA LEU A 104 16.08 12.86 -4.54
C LEU A 104 14.59 13.19 -4.64
N ASP A 105 14.02 13.95 -3.70
CA ASP A 105 12.63 14.42 -3.76
C ASP A 105 12.35 15.20 -5.05
N THR A 106 13.27 16.11 -5.43
CA THR A 106 13.15 16.91 -6.65
C THR A 106 13.13 16.01 -7.90
N GLN A 107 14.12 15.13 -8.04
CA GLN A 107 14.19 14.17 -9.16
C GLN A 107 12.95 13.26 -9.20
N PHE A 108 12.46 12.84 -8.04
CA PHE A 108 11.32 11.95 -7.93
C PHE A 108 10.03 12.64 -8.36
N ARG A 109 9.82 13.90 -7.97
CA ARG A 109 8.65 14.70 -8.37
C ARG A 109 8.61 14.96 -9.87
N GLU A 110 9.76 15.19 -10.50
CA GLU A 110 9.85 15.32 -11.96
C GLU A 110 9.42 14.05 -12.67
N ALA A 111 9.94 12.89 -12.26
CA ALA A 111 9.53 11.59 -12.80
C ALA A 111 8.05 11.28 -12.53
N PHE A 112 7.52 11.67 -11.37
CA PHE A 112 6.12 11.47 -11.03
C PHE A 112 5.20 12.39 -11.87
N LYS A 113 5.61 13.63 -12.14
CA LYS A 113 4.90 14.52 -13.07
C LYS A 113 4.83 13.92 -14.47
N GLU A 114 5.93 13.33 -14.94
CA GLU A 114 6.00 12.68 -16.24
C GLU A 114 5.14 11.41 -16.32
N LEU A 115 5.13 10.60 -15.26
CA LEU A 115 4.21 9.47 -15.12
C LEU A 115 2.75 9.96 -15.25
N ARG A 116 2.35 10.96 -14.44
CA ARG A 116 0.97 11.49 -14.47
C ARG A 116 0.59 12.04 -15.84
N ARG A 117 1.51 12.73 -16.52
CA ARG A 117 1.29 13.22 -17.88
C ARG A 117 1.02 12.07 -18.86
N SER A 118 1.78 11.00 -18.75
CA SER A 118 1.63 9.79 -19.57
C SER A 118 0.33 9.02 -19.29
N LEU A 119 -0.13 9.04 -18.04
CA LEU A 119 -1.37 8.35 -17.61
C LEU A 119 -2.64 9.19 -17.80
N HIS A 120 -2.51 10.50 -18.02
CA HIS A 120 -3.65 11.41 -18.16
C HIS A 120 -4.70 10.94 -19.19
N PRO A 121 -4.34 10.44 -20.39
CA PRO A 121 -5.31 9.94 -21.37
C PRO A 121 -6.10 8.70 -20.93
N LEU A 122 -5.61 7.97 -19.93
CA LEU A 122 -6.18 6.71 -19.43
C LEU A 122 -6.99 6.90 -18.16
N ARG A 123 -6.97 8.10 -17.55
CA ARG A 123 -7.53 8.36 -16.23
C ARG A 123 -9.02 8.04 -16.14
N ASP A 124 -9.75 8.37 -17.21
CA ASP A 124 -11.21 8.20 -17.28
C ASP A 124 -11.60 6.86 -17.94
N GLN A 125 -10.62 6.04 -18.35
CA GLN A 125 -10.88 4.73 -18.93
C GLN A 125 -11.12 3.69 -17.83
N PRO A 126 -12.31 3.07 -17.75
CA PRO A 126 -12.63 2.13 -16.68
C PRO A 126 -11.66 0.93 -16.61
N SER A 127 -11.21 0.43 -17.76
CA SER A 127 -10.27 -0.69 -17.86
C SER A 127 -8.86 -0.38 -17.35
N ALA A 128 -8.44 0.89 -17.36
CA ALA A 128 -7.12 1.33 -16.91
C ALA A 128 -7.13 1.99 -15.52
N LYS A 129 -8.32 2.25 -14.95
CA LYS A 129 -8.49 2.98 -13.68
C LYS A 129 -7.70 2.36 -12.53
N LEU A 130 -7.84 1.05 -12.30
CA LEU A 130 -7.11 0.33 -11.24
C LEU A 130 -5.59 0.42 -11.44
N ALA A 131 -5.11 0.17 -12.65
CA ALA A 131 -3.68 0.17 -12.95
C ALA A 131 -3.07 1.57 -12.77
N THR A 132 -3.77 2.61 -13.24
CA THR A 132 -3.37 4.01 -13.08
C THR A 132 -3.31 4.40 -11.61
N GLN A 133 -4.36 4.08 -10.84
CA GLN A 133 -4.39 4.33 -9.40
C GLN A 133 -3.29 3.59 -8.64
N ALA A 134 -3.03 2.33 -9.00
CA ALA A 134 -1.95 1.54 -8.42
C ALA A 134 -0.57 2.15 -8.72
N ALA A 135 -0.32 2.60 -9.96
CA ALA A 135 0.93 3.27 -10.33
C ALA A 135 1.15 4.57 -9.54
N GLU A 136 0.10 5.39 -9.36
CA GLU A 136 0.19 6.60 -8.54
C GLU A 136 0.43 6.28 -7.06
N LEU A 137 -0.23 5.24 -6.53
CA LEU A 137 -0.04 4.79 -5.15
C LEU A 137 1.38 4.27 -4.92
N ILE A 138 1.95 3.54 -5.87
CA ILE A 138 3.36 3.13 -5.86
C ILE A 138 4.25 4.37 -5.75
N MET A 139 4.09 5.37 -6.62
CA MET A 139 4.92 6.57 -6.56
C MET A 139 4.78 7.34 -5.24
N ASN A 140 3.54 7.51 -4.74
CA ASN A 140 3.31 8.14 -3.43
C ASN A 140 4.01 7.36 -2.30
N ARG A 141 4.01 6.03 -2.33
CA ARG A 141 4.66 5.19 -1.31
C ARG A 141 6.17 5.39 -1.26
N TYR A 142 6.84 5.50 -2.41
CA TYR A 142 8.28 5.77 -2.44
C TYR A 142 8.61 7.18 -1.94
N LEU A 143 7.81 8.18 -2.32
CA LEU A 143 8.00 9.55 -1.86
C LEU A 143 7.75 9.68 -0.34
N ALA A 144 6.72 9.02 0.19
CA ALA A 144 6.49 8.93 1.63
C ALA A 144 7.67 8.23 2.34
N SER A 145 8.19 7.14 1.77
CA SER A 145 9.33 6.41 2.34
C SER A 145 10.60 7.25 2.40
N LEU A 146 10.83 8.13 1.41
CA LEU A 146 11.96 9.04 1.38
C LEU A 146 11.97 10.04 2.55
N HIS A 147 10.79 10.52 2.95
CA HIS A 147 10.65 11.50 4.05
C HIS A 147 10.42 10.88 5.43
N MET A 148 10.02 9.60 5.50
CA MET A 148 9.72 8.90 6.75
C MET A 148 10.85 8.93 7.80
N PRO A 149 12.15 8.75 7.44
CA PRO A 149 13.24 8.76 8.41
C PRO A 149 13.35 10.04 9.25
N TYR A 150 12.85 11.16 8.70
CA TYR A 150 12.93 12.47 9.36
C TYR A 150 11.70 12.78 10.21
N PHE A 151 10.65 11.95 10.19
CA PHE A 151 9.39 12.24 10.88
C PHE A 151 9.59 12.47 12.38
N ALA A 152 10.20 11.51 13.08
CA ALA A 152 10.42 11.62 14.53
C ALA A 152 11.34 12.81 14.88
N ALA A 153 12.40 13.02 14.10
CA ALA A 153 13.30 14.16 14.31
C ALA A 153 12.58 15.50 14.07
N ALA A 154 11.67 15.58 13.10
CA ALA A 154 10.90 16.78 12.77
C ALA A 154 9.85 17.16 13.82
N LEU A 155 9.55 16.27 14.78
CA LEU A 155 8.72 16.60 15.94
C LEU A 155 9.43 17.55 16.89
N HIS A 156 10.77 17.49 16.96
CA HIS A 156 11.56 18.26 17.92
C HIS A 156 12.57 19.22 17.26
N ALA A 157 12.86 19.06 15.96
CA ALA A 157 13.82 19.86 15.23
C ALA A 157 13.19 20.53 13.99
N PRO A 158 13.18 21.88 13.90
CA PRO A 158 12.54 22.59 12.79
C PRO A 158 13.25 22.38 11.44
N ALA A 159 14.51 21.92 11.45
CA ALA A 159 15.28 21.63 10.23
C ALA A 159 14.58 20.64 9.28
N TYR A 160 13.71 19.78 9.81
CA TYR A 160 13.01 18.74 9.06
C TYR A 160 11.53 19.04 8.81
N ALA A 161 11.07 20.27 9.11
CA ALA A 161 9.66 20.66 8.98
C ALA A 161 9.10 20.44 7.56
N PHE A 162 9.91 20.71 6.53
CA PHE A 162 9.53 20.44 5.13
C PHE A 162 9.19 18.96 4.90
N SER A 163 10.04 18.04 5.37
CA SER A 163 9.82 16.61 5.19
C SER A 163 8.60 16.11 5.94
N ARG A 164 8.37 16.61 7.17
CA ARG A 164 7.16 16.32 7.94
C ARG A 164 5.89 16.76 7.20
N GLN A 165 5.87 17.99 6.68
CA GLN A 165 4.74 18.50 5.92
C GLN A 165 4.49 17.66 4.66
N VAL A 166 5.53 17.40 3.87
CA VAL A 166 5.43 16.59 2.65
C VAL A 166 4.90 15.19 2.96
N LEU A 167 5.44 14.53 3.99
CA LEU A 167 5.01 13.20 4.40
C LEU A 167 3.52 13.18 4.74
N VAL A 168 3.06 14.10 5.59
CA VAL A 168 1.64 14.19 5.98
C VAL A 168 0.74 14.36 4.76
N GLU A 169 1.07 15.29 3.85
CA GLU A 169 0.29 15.52 2.62
C GLU A 169 0.23 14.30 1.69
N ILE A 170 1.30 13.51 1.62
CA ILE A 170 1.33 12.27 0.83
C ILE A 170 0.49 11.19 1.51
N LEU A 171 0.61 11.04 2.83
CA LEU A 171 -0.15 10.04 3.58
C LEU A 171 -1.66 10.30 3.52
N LEU A 172 -2.10 11.56 3.55
CA LEU A 172 -3.49 11.92 3.31
C LEU A 172 -3.97 11.48 1.92
N LYS A 173 -3.14 11.62 0.88
CA LYS A 173 -3.48 11.13 -0.48
C LYS A 173 -3.55 9.61 -0.54
N ILE A 174 -2.63 8.91 0.12
CA ILE A 174 -2.67 7.45 0.27
C ILE A 174 -3.93 7.01 0.99
N TRP A 175 -4.35 7.76 2.02
CA TRP A 175 -5.59 7.50 2.74
C TRP A 175 -6.81 7.61 1.84
N CYS A 176 -6.96 8.70 1.08
CA CYS A 176 -8.09 8.86 0.15
C CYS A 176 -8.16 7.74 -0.90
N ALA A 177 -7.01 7.19 -1.32
CA ALA A 177 -6.97 6.05 -2.24
C ALA A 177 -7.34 4.72 -1.54
N THR A 178 -7.04 4.60 -0.25
CA THR A 178 -7.34 3.43 0.59
C THR A 178 -8.82 3.40 1.02
N TRP A 179 -9.36 4.57 1.37
CA TRP A 179 -10.68 4.75 1.94
C TRP A 179 -11.44 5.83 1.15
N PRO A 180 -12.02 5.49 -0.02
CA PRO A 180 -12.68 6.48 -0.88
C PRO A 180 -13.85 7.21 -0.21
N SER A 181 -14.49 6.58 0.78
CA SER A 181 -15.56 7.18 1.59
C SER A 181 -15.05 8.15 2.66
N SER A 182 -13.75 8.43 2.70
CA SER A 182 -13.15 9.35 3.65
C SER A 182 -13.74 10.76 3.51
N SER A 183 -14.00 11.38 4.65
CA SER A 183 -14.48 12.76 4.72
C SER A 183 -13.49 13.78 4.14
N ILE A 184 -12.20 13.41 4.02
CA ILE A 184 -11.14 14.26 3.45
C ILE A 184 -10.93 14.05 1.93
N ALA A 185 -11.64 13.11 1.30
CA ALA A 185 -11.48 12.84 -0.13
C ALA A 185 -11.87 14.07 -1.00
N GLY A 186 -12.87 14.84 -0.57
CA GLY A 186 -13.33 16.04 -1.26
C GLY A 186 -12.34 17.22 -1.22
N THR A 187 -11.53 17.34 -0.16
CA THR A 187 -10.51 18.40 -0.05
C THR A 187 -9.24 18.05 -0.82
N ALA A 188 -8.88 16.76 -0.92
CA ALA A 188 -7.77 16.29 -1.74
C ALA A 188 -8.04 16.42 -3.26
N ALA A 189 -9.29 16.26 -3.69
CA ALA A 189 -9.69 16.41 -5.10
C ALA A 189 -9.70 17.87 -5.60
N ALA A 190 -9.88 18.85 -4.70
CA ALA A 190 -9.90 20.28 -5.04
C ALA A 190 -8.55 20.85 -5.52
N SER A 191 -7.47 20.04 -5.46
CA SER A 191 -6.16 20.38 -6.02
C SER A 191 -6.04 20.10 -7.53
N ALA A 192 -7.08 19.55 -8.16
CA ALA A 192 -7.17 19.34 -9.61
C ALA A 192 -8.31 20.19 -10.19
N PRO A 193 -8.09 20.94 -11.28
CA PRO A 193 -9.19 21.65 -11.93
C PRO A 193 -10.07 20.61 -12.63
N SER A 194 -11.28 20.37 -12.13
CA SER A 194 -12.31 19.66 -12.88
C SER A 194 -13.55 20.53 -12.93
N ALA A 195 -13.85 21.01 -14.13
CA ALA A 195 -15.09 21.67 -14.47
C ALA A 195 -16.22 20.62 -14.56
N TYR A 196 -17.40 21.01 -14.06
CA TYR A 196 -18.69 20.34 -14.21
C TYR A 196 -18.83 18.93 -13.61
N SER A 197 -19.45 18.84 -12.43
CA SER A 197 -20.13 17.64 -11.96
C SER A 197 -21.64 17.84 -12.07
N THR A 198 -22.29 17.02 -12.88
CA THR A 198 -23.74 16.77 -12.81
C THR A 198 -24.00 15.63 -11.81
N PRO A 199 -25.15 15.61 -11.13
CA PRO A 199 -25.44 14.60 -10.10
C PRO A 199 -25.67 13.22 -10.73
N PRO A 200 -25.19 12.13 -10.11
CA PRO A 200 -25.27 10.79 -10.68
C PRO A 200 -26.71 10.25 -10.61
N THR A 201 -27.23 9.77 -11.75
CA THR A 201 -28.59 9.22 -11.89
C THR A 201 -28.58 7.69 -12.01
N SER A 202 -27.54 7.00 -11.53
CA SER A 202 -27.46 5.54 -11.53
C SER A 202 -26.64 5.03 -10.33
N PRO A 203 -26.95 3.85 -9.76
CA PRO A 203 -26.13 3.27 -8.71
C PRO A 203 -24.70 3.05 -9.24
N PRO A 204 -23.65 3.40 -8.46
CA PRO A 204 -22.27 3.29 -8.91
C PRO A 204 -21.93 1.81 -9.16
N VAL A 205 -21.43 1.52 -10.36
CA VAL A 205 -20.87 0.21 -10.71
C VAL A 205 -19.60 -0.02 -9.87
N PRO A 206 -19.36 -1.24 -9.32
CA PRO A 206 -18.26 -1.56 -8.38
C PRO A 206 -16.81 -1.37 -8.89
N SER A 207 -16.63 -0.84 -10.10
CA SER A 207 -15.31 -0.51 -10.67
C SER A 207 -14.58 0.63 -9.92
N GLU A 208 -15.31 1.48 -9.19
CA GLU A 208 -14.72 2.67 -8.55
C GLU A 208 -13.86 2.36 -7.32
N GLU A 209 -14.03 1.17 -6.72
CA GLU A 209 -13.40 0.82 -5.45
C GLU A 209 -12.41 -0.35 -5.57
N LEU A 210 -12.02 -0.75 -6.79
CA LEU A 210 -11.14 -1.91 -6.97
C LEU A 210 -9.80 -1.78 -6.22
N LEU A 211 -9.20 -0.59 -6.21
CA LEU A 211 -7.96 -0.33 -5.47
C LEU A 211 -8.19 -0.45 -3.96
N ALA A 212 -9.23 0.19 -3.44
CA ALA A 212 -9.59 0.15 -2.02
C ALA A 212 -9.90 -1.27 -1.56
N ARG A 213 -10.62 -2.05 -2.39
CA ARG A 213 -10.90 -3.46 -2.16
C ARG A 213 -9.62 -4.30 -2.17
N MET A 214 -8.72 -4.07 -3.13
CA MET A 214 -7.42 -4.74 -3.18
C MET A 214 -6.58 -4.44 -1.93
N ILE A 215 -6.57 -3.21 -1.44
CA ILE A 215 -5.87 -2.82 -0.21
C ILE A 215 -6.52 -3.47 1.04
N THR A 216 -7.85 -3.52 1.07
CA THR A 216 -8.62 -4.02 2.24
C THR A 216 -8.59 -5.54 2.35
N CYS A 217 -8.67 -6.26 1.22
CA CYS A 217 -8.71 -7.73 1.20
C CYS A 217 -7.31 -8.34 0.99
N GLY A 218 -6.35 -7.56 0.47
CA GLY A 218 -5.01 -8.05 0.14
C GLY A 218 -4.00 -7.90 1.28
N SER A 219 -2.78 -8.35 0.99
CA SER A 219 -1.61 -8.22 1.86
C SER A 219 -0.43 -7.61 1.08
N GLY A 220 0.68 -7.33 1.77
CA GLY A 220 1.91 -6.86 1.11
C GLY A 220 1.92 -5.37 0.80
N PHE A 221 2.58 -4.99 -0.31
CA PHE A 221 3.00 -3.61 -0.60
C PHE A 221 1.89 -2.56 -0.42
N PHE A 222 0.75 -2.74 -1.09
CA PHE A 222 -0.35 -1.78 -1.04
C PHE A 222 -1.00 -1.69 0.35
N ARG A 223 -1.19 -2.83 1.03
CA ARG A 223 -1.70 -2.90 2.40
C ARG A 223 -0.76 -2.22 3.40
N THR A 224 0.55 -2.36 3.23
CA THR A 224 1.52 -1.69 4.12
C THR A 224 1.53 -0.17 3.95
N ALA A 225 1.18 0.37 2.78
CA ALA A 225 1.03 1.81 2.58
C ALA A 225 -0.12 2.37 3.43
N ALA A 226 -1.27 1.69 3.44
CA ALA A 226 -2.40 2.05 4.30
C ALA A 226 -2.08 1.87 5.79
N ALA A 227 -1.38 0.80 6.14
CA ALA A 227 -0.92 0.59 7.51
C ALA A 227 -0.02 1.74 7.98
N GLN A 228 0.91 2.23 7.15
CA GLN A 228 1.77 3.38 7.48
C GLN A 228 0.94 4.63 7.84
N VAL A 229 -0.08 4.95 7.04
CA VAL A 229 -1.01 6.06 7.35
C VAL A 229 -1.63 5.88 8.73
N SER A 230 -2.06 4.66 9.03
CA SER A 230 -2.76 4.30 10.28
C SER A 230 -1.94 4.51 11.55
N PHE A 231 -0.62 4.64 11.45
CA PHE A 231 0.25 4.96 12.59
C PHE A 231 0.73 6.41 12.54
N THR A 232 1.23 6.87 11.39
CA THR A 232 1.90 8.17 11.30
C THR A 232 0.92 9.35 11.45
N ILE A 233 -0.29 9.26 10.91
CA ILE A 233 -1.27 10.36 10.99
C ILE A 233 -1.80 10.55 12.43
N PRO A 234 -2.21 9.48 13.16
CA PRO A 234 -2.55 9.62 14.56
C PRO A 234 -1.40 10.12 15.44
N MET A 235 -0.15 9.71 15.16
CA MET A 235 1.01 10.24 15.87
C MET A 235 1.22 11.74 15.61
N GLU A 236 1.11 12.19 14.37
CA GLU A 236 1.18 13.62 14.03
C GLU A 236 0.12 14.42 14.79
N LEU A 237 -1.11 13.90 14.85
CA LEU A 237 -2.20 14.52 15.60
C LEU A 237 -1.91 14.54 17.10
N HIS A 238 -1.38 13.44 17.64
CA HIS A 238 -1.02 13.31 19.04
C HIS A 238 0.00 14.38 19.46
N GLU A 239 1.05 14.57 18.66
CA GLU A 239 2.09 15.57 18.91
C GLU A 239 1.53 17.00 18.84
N GLN A 240 0.66 17.30 17.86
CA GLN A 240 -0.04 18.60 17.79
C GLN A 240 -0.91 18.89 19.02
N LEU A 241 -1.48 17.85 19.64
CA LEU A 241 -2.29 17.97 20.84
C LEU A 241 -1.44 18.07 22.12
N GLN A 242 -0.23 17.50 22.15
CA GLN A 242 0.69 17.64 23.28
C GLN A 242 1.36 19.02 23.33
N ASP A 243 1.71 19.59 22.17
CA ASP A 243 2.37 20.89 22.05
C ASP A 243 1.45 22.09 22.37
N ASP A 244 0.20 21.84 22.75
CA ASP A 244 -0.85 22.84 23.05
C ASP A 244 -0.59 23.68 24.33
N GLY A 245 0.63 23.69 24.84
CA GLY A 245 1.10 24.58 25.91
C GLY A 245 1.51 25.99 25.46
N GLY A 246 1.32 26.35 24.17
CA GLY A 246 1.77 27.61 23.55
C GLY A 246 0.68 28.68 23.37
N LEU A 247 1.11 29.94 23.23
CA LEU A 247 0.35 31.22 23.23
C LEU A 247 -0.72 31.40 22.11
N GLY A 248 -1.66 30.47 21.90
CA GLY A 248 -2.80 30.66 20.98
C GLY A 248 -3.73 29.45 20.84
N PRO A 249 -4.94 29.63 20.28
CA PRO A 249 -5.86 28.52 20.05
C PRO A 249 -5.28 27.54 19.02
N THR A 250 -5.21 26.26 19.41
CA THR A 250 -4.77 25.13 18.59
C THR A 250 -5.53 25.09 17.27
N ARG A 251 -4.82 25.12 16.14
CA ARG A 251 -5.42 24.78 14.85
C ARG A 251 -5.39 23.27 14.68
N LEU A 252 -6.29 22.56 15.36
CA LEU A 252 -6.47 21.13 15.15
C LEU A 252 -6.74 20.88 13.66
N ARG A 253 -5.82 20.17 13.01
CA ARG A 253 -5.98 19.73 11.63
C ARG A 253 -7.10 18.70 11.56
N ARG A 254 -8.30 19.15 11.17
CA ARG A 254 -9.52 18.33 11.10
C ARG A 254 -9.37 17.10 10.20
N ASP A 255 -8.55 17.21 9.18
CA ASP A 255 -8.21 16.11 8.29
C ASP A 255 -7.48 14.99 9.04
N LEU A 256 -6.50 15.30 9.89
CA LEU A 256 -5.79 14.29 10.70
C LEU A 256 -6.71 13.62 11.73
N ALA A 257 -7.62 14.39 12.34
CA ALA A 257 -8.62 13.86 13.26
C ALA A 257 -9.56 12.87 12.55
N ALA A 258 -10.08 13.26 11.38
CA ALA A 258 -10.94 12.39 10.58
C ALA A 258 -10.23 11.08 10.20
N VAL A 259 -8.99 11.14 9.72
CA VAL A 259 -8.22 9.92 9.39
C VAL A 259 -8.01 9.06 10.64
N THR A 260 -7.73 9.65 11.79
CA THR A 260 -7.52 8.91 13.05
C THR A 260 -8.77 8.14 13.48
N GLU A 261 -9.97 8.69 13.29
CA GLU A 261 -11.22 7.97 13.53
C GLU A 261 -11.48 6.90 12.46
N GLU A 262 -11.25 7.22 11.20
CA GLU A 262 -11.50 6.35 10.05
C GLU A 262 -10.58 5.11 10.03
N VAL A 263 -9.34 5.19 10.54
CA VAL A 263 -8.40 4.03 10.56
C VAL A 263 -8.89 2.87 11.41
N LYS A 264 -9.67 3.14 12.47
CA LYS A 264 -10.32 2.11 13.28
C LYS A 264 -11.38 1.38 12.48
N ALA A 265 -12.19 2.11 11.71
CA ALA A 265 -13.22 1.54 10.85
C ALA A 265 -12.61 0.72 9.70
N TRP A 266 -11.56 1.24 9.07
CA TRP A 266 -10.82 0.50 8.04
C TRP A 266 -10.19 -0.78 8.59
N SER A 267 -9.52 -0.72 9.74
CA SER A 267 -8.93 -1.91 10.36
C SER A 267 -9.96 -2.97 10.72
N TRP A 268 -11.18 -2.56 11.11
CA TRP A 268 -12.30 -3.48 11.29
C TRP A 268 -12.75 -4.10 9.97
N ARG A 269 -12.92 -3.28 8.92
CA ARG A 269 -13.26 -3.72 7.55
C ARG A 269 -12.29 -4.77 7.03
N CYS A 270 -11.01 -4.58 7.32
CA CYS A 270 -9.96 -5.53 7.00
C CYS A 270 -10.15 -6.89 7.68
N MET A 271 -10.57 -6.91 8.94
CA MET A 271 -10.87 -8.15 9.66
C MET A 271 -12.13 -8.83 9.10
N GLU A 272 -13.17 -8.06 8.77
CA GLU A 272 -14.35 -8.58 8.06
C GLU A 272 -13.99 -9.22 6.71
N ALA A 273 -12.93 -8.73 6.07
CA ALA A 273 -12.40 -9.27 4.81
C ALA A 273 -11.43 -10.46 4.99
N GLY A 274 -11.20 -10.94 6.22
CA GLY A 274 -10.39 -12.12 6.51
C GLY A 274 -9.00 -11.86 7.12
N GLU A 275 -8.69 -10.63 7.53
CA GLU A 275 -7.48 -10.36 8.35
C GLU A 275 -7.61 -11.04 9.72
N THR A 276 -6.69 -11.96 10.00
CA THR A 276 -6.67 -12.73 11.26
C THR A 276 -5.88 -12.04 12.36
N SER A 277 -5.04 -11.05 12.03
CA SER A 277 -4.29 -10.28 12.99
C SER A 277 -5.12 -9.15 13.60
N VAL A 278 -5.47 -9.27 14.88
CA VAL A 278 -6.17 -8.22 15.65
C VAL A 278 -5.32 -6.97 15.91
N LYS A 279 -3.99 -7.05 15.72
CA LYS A 279 -3.04 -6.01 16.13
C LYS A 279 -3.35 -4.64 15.50
N GLY A 280 -3.75 -4.63 14.22
CA GLY A 280 -4.10 -3.40 13.52
C GLY A 280 -5.29 -2.70 14.16
N PHE A 281 -6.39 -3.43 14.37
CA PHE A 281 -7.60 -2.90 14.98
C PHE A 281 -7.39 -2.47 16.44
N LEU A 282 -6.67 -3.27 17.24
CA LEU A 282 -6.33 -2.93 18.61
C LEU A 282 -5.52 -1.63 18.67
N MET A 283 -4.48 -1.51 17.83
CA MET A 283 -3.67 -0.29 17.81
C MET A 283 -4.52 0.92 17.41
N SER A 284 -5.33 0.83 16.35
CA SER A 284 -6.19 1.94 15.93
C SER A 284 -7.19 2.32 17.03
N ALA A 285 -7.74 1.36 17.77
CA ALA A 285 -8.62 1.64 18.91
C ALA A 285 -7.89 2.42 20.03
N LEU A 286 -6.65 2.02 20.36
CA LEU A 286 -5.83 2.70 21.36
C LEU A 286 -5.43 4.11 20.91
N LEU A 287 -5.07 4.30 19.64
CA LEU A 287 -4.72 5.61 19.09
C LEU A 287 -5.92 6.57 19.15
N VAL A 288 -7.11 6.11 18.75
CA VAL A 288 -8.35 6.90 18.87
C VAL A 288 -8.63 7.27 20.33
N ALA A 289 -8.55 6.29 21.25
CA ALA A 289 -8.76 6.54 22.67
C ALA A 289 -7.75 7.56 23.23
N GLN A 290 -6.49 7.49 22.80
CA GLN A 290 -5.46 8.44 23.22
C GLN A 290 -5.77 9.86 22.72
N THR A 291 -6.24 10.02 21.48
CA THR A 291 -6.71 11.30 20.94
C THR A 291 -7.92 11.84 21.71
N GLU A 292 -8.92 11.01 22.00
CA GLU A 292 -10.09 11.41 22.80
C GLU A 292 -9.70 11.88 24.21
N ALA A 293 -8.76 11.18 24.84
CA ALA A 293 -8.27 11.54 26.17
C ALA A 293 -7.59 12.91 26.15
N LEU A 294 -6.74 13.18 25.16
CA LEU A 294 -6.08 14.49 25.01
C LEU A 294 -7.07 15.62 24.71
N GLN A 295 -8.11 15.36 23.90
CA GLN A 295 -9.15 16.35 23.60
C GLN A 295 -10.00 16.74 24.83
N ARG A 296 -10.14 15.83 25.81
CA ARG A 296 -10.82 16.11 27.08
C ARG A 296 -9.95 16.96 28.04
N GLY A 297 -8.72 17.26 27.65
CA GLY A 297 -7.72 17.98 28.44
C GLY A 297 -6.70 17.02 29.07
N PRO A 298 -5.53 17.52 29.52
CA PRO A 298 -4.51 16.67 30.13
C PRO A 298 -5.09 15.96 31.36
N SER A 299 -5.23 14.64 31.32
CA SER A 299 -5.48 13.87 32.53
C SER A 299 -4.26 14.04 33.44
N ALA A 300 -4.42 14.76 34.57
CA ALA A 300 -3.32 14.96 35.50
C ALA A 300 -2.79 13.63 36.08
N ASP A 301 -3.61 12.55 36.06
CA ASP A 301 -3.23 11.21 36.49
C ASP A 301 -2.88 10.30 35.29
N LYS A 302 -1.59 10.01 35.13
CA LYS A 302 -1.09 9.01 34.17
C LYS A 302 -1.70 7.62 34.40
N ALA A 303 -2.02 7.26 35.64
CA ALA A 303 -2.63 5.97 35.95
C ALA A 303 -4.09 5.91 35.49
N GLU A 304 -4.82 7.03 35.51
CA GLU A 304 -6.18 7.12 34.97
C GLU A 304 -6.17 6.94 33.44
N LEU A 305 -5.27 7.64 32.74
CA LEU A 305 -5.08 7.44 31.30
C LEU A 305 -4.73 5.99 30.96
N ALA A 306 -3.81 5.38 31.70
CA ALA A 306 -3.44 3.98 31.49
C ALA A 306 -4.64 3.04 31.68
N ARG A 307 -5.43 3.21 32.76
CA ARG A 307 -6.66 2.43 32.99
C ARG A 307 -7.67 2.61 31.87
N PHE A 308 -7.87 3.84 31.40
CA PHE A 308 -8.77 4.12 30.28
C PHE A 308 -8.32 3.42 28.99
N LEU A 309 -7.05 3.53 28.62
CA LEU A 309 -6.50 2.89 27.42
C LEU A 309 -6.55 1.36 27.51
N ILE A 310 -6.27 0.77 28.68
CA ILE A 310 -6.41 -0.67 28.91
C ILE A 310 -7.86 -1.10 28.67
N GLY A 311 -8.84 -0.38 29.26
CA GLY A 311 -10.25 -0.70 29.08
C GLY A 311 -10.72 -0.60 27.63
N GLU A 312 -10.25 0.40 26.87
CA GLU A 312 -10.56 0.49 25.43
C GLU A 312 -9.89 -0.63 24.61
N GLY A 313 -8.68 -1.03 25.00
CA GLY A 313 -7.99 -2.19 24.41
C GLY A 313 -8.72 -3.51 24.67
N GLU A 314 -9.17 -3.73 25.91
CA GLU A 314 -9.96 -4.92 26.30
C GLU A 314 -11.27 -4.99 25.51
N LYS A 315 -12.04 -3.91 25.45
CA LYS A 315 -13.28 -3.83 24.64
C LYS A 315 -13.02 -4.14 23.16
N ALA A 316 -11.93 -3.60 22.61
CA ALA A 316 -11.56 -3.86 21.23
C ALA A 316 -11.19 -5.33 21.01
N ALA A 317 -10.46 -5.96 21.94
CA ALA A 317 -10.11 -7.37 21.89
C ALA A 317 -11.34 -8.27 22.00
N GLU A 318 -12.22 -8.02 22.97
CA GLU A 318 -13.48 -8.75 23.16
C GLU A 318 -14.36 -8.71 21.90
N ARG A 319 -14.41 -7.56 21.22
CA ARG A 319 -15.12 -7.42 19.95
C ARG A 319 -14.52 -8.26 18.81
N CYS A 320 -13.21 -8.51 18.82
CA CYS A 320 -12.53 -9.29 17.78
C CYS A 320 -12.81 -10.80 17.89
N VAL A 321 -12.96 -11.32 19.11
CA VAL A 321 -13.15 -12.76 19.38
C VAL A 321 -14.30 -13.38 18.56
N PRO A 322 -15.55 -12.89 18.62
CA PRO A 322 -16.65 -13.52 17.90
C PRO A 322 -16.47 -13.50 16.37
N LEU A 323 -15.79 -12.48 15.83
CA LEU A 323 -15.49 -12.40 14.40
C LEU A 323 -14.48 -13.48 13.98
N LEU A 324 -13.44 -13.69 14.78
CA LEU A 324 -12.45 -14.73 14.52
C LEU A 324 -13.03 -16.14 14.70
N GLU A 325 -13.86 -16.35 15.72
CA GLU A 325 -14.57 -17.62 15.93
C GLU A 325 -15.47 -17.95 14.73
N ALA A 326 -16.23 -16.98 14.23
CA ALA A 326 -17.06 -17.15 13.03
C ALA A 326 -16.21 -17.47 11.79
N THR A 327 -15.02 -16.88 11.67
CA THR A 327 -14.08 -17.14 10.57
C THR A 327 -13.54 -18.57 10.62
N VAL A 328 -13.21 -19.07 11.82
CA VAL A 328 -12.78 -20.46 12.02
C VAL A 328 -13.90 -21.44 11.65
N GLU A 329 -15.13 -21.17 12.08
CA GLU A 329 -16.28 -22.03 11.77
C GLU A 329 -16.57 -22.09 10.26
N ALA A 330 -16.54 -20.94 9.58
CA ALA A 330 -16.69 -20.88 8.13
C ALA A 330 -15.59 -21.66 7.39
N THR A 331 -14.35 -21.62 7.91
CA THR A 331 -13.22 -22.36 7.32
C THR A 331 -13.41 -23.88 7.43
N LYS A 332 -13.87 -24.37 8.59
CA LYS A 332 -14.16 -25.81 8.81
C LYS A 332 -15.25 -26.33 7.87
N GLN A 333 -16.32 -25.55 7.71
CA GLN A 333 -17.41 -25.91 6.79
C GLN A 333 -16.92 -25.98 5.34
N HIS A 334 -16.00 -25.09 4.94
CA HIS A 334 -15.42 -25.12 3.61
C HIS A 334 -14.50 -26.34 3.39
N GLU A 335 -13.70 -26.72 4.38
CA GLU A 335 -12.87 -27.93 4.33
C GLU A 335 -13.69 -29.22 4.28
N GLU A 336 -14.82 -29.29 5.00
CA GLU A 336 -15.75 -30.42 4.93
C GLU A 336 -16.47 -30.51 3.57
N THR A 337 -16.69 -29.37 2.91
CA THR A 337 -17.34 -29.33 1.58
C THR A 337 -16.34 -29.58 0.44
N ALA A 338 -15.06 -29.20 0.61
CA ALA A 338 -13.99 -29.37 -0.37
C ALA A 338 -13.50 -30.82 -0.54
N LEU A 339 -13.98 -31.76 0.29
CA LEU A 339 -13.76 -33.20 0.11
C LEU A 339 -14.53 -33.80 -1.08
N VAL A 340 -15.36 -33.00 -1.77
CA VAL A 340 -15.89 -33.34 -3.11
C VAL A 340 -15.02 -32.65 -4.16
N ASP A 341 -13.92 -33.30 -4.51
CA ASP A 341 -12.94 -32.86 -5.49
C ASP A 341 -13.57 -32.72 -6.91
N GLU A 342 -13.96 -31.51 -7.28
CA GLU A 342 -14.42 -31.16 -8.64
C GLU A 342 -13.32 -30.50 -9.49
N PHE A 343 -12.07 -30.45 -8.98
CA PHE A 343 -10.90 -29.94 -9.70
C PHE A 343 -9.71 -30.91 -9.59
N GLY A 344 -9.88 -32.10 -10.14
CA GLY A 344 -8.74 -32.95 -10.49
C GLY A 344 -7.76 -32.19 -11.41
N PRO A 345 -6.45 -32.50 -11.36
CA PRO A 345 -5.45 -31.79 -12.15
C PRO A 345 -5.76 -31.95 -13.65
N SER A 346 -5.74 -30.83 -14.37
CA SER A 346 -5.88 -30.81 -15.83
C SER A 346 -4.79 -31.72 -16.46
N PRO A 347 -5.13 -32.69 -17.32
CA PRO A 347 -4.14 -33.58 -17.91
C PRO A 347 -3.15 -32.77 -18.76
N GLY A 348 -1.87 -32.77 -18.38
CA GLY A 348 -0.77 -32.19 -19.17
C GLY A 348 -0.01 -31.01 -18.56
N LEU A 349 -0.37 -30.54 -17.36
CA LEU A 349 0.33 -29.41 -16.70
C LEU A 349 1.33 -29.85 -15.61
N THR A 350 1.39 -31.14 -15.29
CA THR A 350 2.17 -31.71 -14.19
C THR A 350 3.34 -32.60 -14.60
N GLU A 351 3.61 -32.79 -15.89
CA GLU A 351 4.66 -33.73 -16.33
C GLU A 351 6.10 -33.21 -16.17
N ASP A 352 6.33 -31.91 -15.91
CA ASP A 352 7.68 -31.31 -15.95
C ASP A 352 8.09 -30.49 -14.71
N TRP A 353 7.31 -30.52 -13.61
CA TRP A 353 7.65 -29.81 -12.37
C TRP A 353 7.71 -30.78 -11.19
N ASP A 354 8.85 -31.47 -11.04
CA ASP A 354 9.21 -32.22 -9.84
C ASP A 354 9.45 -31.24 -8.67
N PHE A 355 8.38 -30.80 -8.01
CA PHE A 355 8.47 -30.28 -6.66
C PHE A 355 8.68 -31.47 -5.72
N THR A 356 9.92 -31.63 -5.24
CA THR A 356 10.24 -32.46 -4.08
C THR A 356 9.53 -31.92 -2.84
N VAL A 357 8.29 -32.35 -2.63
CA VAL A 357 7.56 -32.18 -1.37
C VAL A 357 8.20 -33.11 -0.35
N SER A 358 9.09 -32.57 0.48
CA SER A 358 9.54 -33.27 1.69
C SER A 358 8.42 -33.20 2.72
N PHE A 359 7.55 -34.20 2.71
CA PHE A 359 6.61 -34.44 3.80
C PHE A 359 7.41 -34.68 5.09
N PHE A 360 7.27 -33.77 6.06
CA PHE A 360 7.66 -34.06 7.44
C PHE A 360 6.60 -35.01 8.03
N PRO A 361 6.95 -36.21 8.49
CA PRO A 361 6.01 -37.08 9.18
C PRO A 361 5.72 -36.54 10.60
N PRO A 362 4.52 -36.79 11.14
CA PRO A 362 4.12 -36.31 12.46
C PRO A 362 4.93 -37.00 13.56
N LEU A 363 5.47 -36.19 14.49
CA LEU A 363 6.11 -36.65 15.72
C LEU A 363 5.11 -37.45 16.55
N SER A 364 5.30 -38.77 16.60
CA SER A 364 4.62 -39.65 17.56
C SER A 364 5.64 -40.55 18.24
N HIS A 365 5.52 -40.59 19.57
CA HIS A 365 6.17 -41.49 20.53
C HIS A 365 7.69 -41.36 20.72
N PHE A 366 8.07 -40.61 21.77
CA PHE A 366 9.27 -40.92 22.54
C PHE A 366 8.95 -42.08 23.50
N PRO A 367 9.66 -43.22 23.44
CA PRO A 367 9.69 -44.16 24.54
C PRO A 367 10.75 -43.71 25.56
N ASP A 368 10.32 -43.60 26.81
CA ASP A 368 11.22 -43.59 27.97
C ASP A 368 12.10 -44.84 27.92
N THR A 369 13.42 -44.68 27.82
CA THR A 369 14.39 -45.54 28.50
C THR A 369 15.81 -44.98 28.34
N ILE A 370 16.39 -44.62 29.47
CA ILE A 370 17.81 -44.35 29.70
C ILE A 370 18.54 -45.70 29.76
N PRO A 371 19.82 -45.77 29.36
CA PRO A 371 20.85 -46.15 30.33
C PRO A 371 21.92 -45.06 30.56
#